data_AF-A0A2U1PBY3-F1
#
_entry.id   AF-A0A2U1PBY3-F1
#
_cell.length_a   1.000
_cell.length_b   1.000
_cell.length_c   1.000
_cell.angle_alpha   90.00
_cell.angle_beta   90.00
_cell.angle_gamma   90.00
#
_symmetry.space_group_name_H-M   'P 1'
#
loop_
_entity.id
_entity.type
_entity.pdbx_description
1 polymer ?
#
loop_
_entity_poly.entity_id
_entity_poly.type
_entity_poly.pdbx_seq_one_letter_code
_entity_poly.pdbx_strand_id
1 'polypeptide(L)'
;MGQEASPVPGLLLTLFGLAVSQFTLYGILKGNKPDFHVAMGPDRAKSFYASLVERFQRSYKSEAVKDGVFGAMMKVNLVNDGPVTMQLESPNSSRKYAVAETQMVQQKREIWTRSNLGIRSIGVAFSPFRNLKI
;
A
#
# COMPACT_ATOMS: atom_id res chain seq x y z
N MET A 1 38.16 -28.77 -16.74
CA MET A 1 37.73 -28.68 -15.34
C MET A 1 36.53 -27.73 -15.32
N GLY A 2 35.29 -28.13 -15.61
CA GLY A 2 34.59 -29.33 -15.18
C GLY A 2 33.69 -28.94 -14.01
N GLN A 3 32.51 -28.39 -14.28
CA GLN A 3 31.32 -28.59 -13.46
C GLN A 3 30.10 -28.64 -14.38
N GLU A 4 29.56 -29.84 -14.45
CA GLU A 4 28.36 -30.25 -15.17
C GLU A 4 27.15 -29.94 -14.28
N ALA A 5 26.29 -29.01 -14.70
CA ALA A 5 25.05 -28.74 -13.99
C ALA A 5 23.97 -29.74 -14.44
N SER A 6 23.85 -30.85 -13.73
CA SER A 6 22.68 -31.72 -13.80
C SER A 6 21.54 -31.11 -12.94
N PRO A 7 20.31 -30.94 -13.48
CA PRO A 7 19.16 -30.63 -12.64
C PRO A 7 18.73 -31.89 -11.87
N VAL A 8 18.79 -31.79 -10.55
CA VAL A 8 18.36 -32.82 -9.59
C VAL A 8 16.81 -32.94 -9.63
N PRO A 9 16.23 -34.15 -9.72
CA PRO A 9 14.78 -34.30 -9.84
C PRO A 9 14.08 -34.02 -8.50
N GLY A 10 13.07 -33.14 -8.52
CA GLY A 10 12.26 -32.76 -7.35
C GLY A 10 12.36 -31.28 -7.04
N LEU A 11 11.72 -30.45 -7.87
CA LEU A 11 11.80 -28.99 -7.84
C LEU A 11 11.06 -28.39 -6.62
N LEU A 12 11.58 -28.58 -5.42
CA LEU A 12 11.23 -27.74 -4.28
C LEU A 12 12.01 -26.43 -4.45
N LEU A 13 11.48 -25.49 -5.24
CA LEU A 13 12.03 -24.13 -5.38
C LEU A 13 12.08 -23.47 -4.00
N THR A 14 13.18 -23.67 -3.29
CA THR A 14 13.47 -22.99 -2.03
C THR A 14 14.05 -21.64 -2.40
N LEU A 15 13.15 -20.68 -2.65
CA LEU A 15 13.50 -19.32 -3.00
C LEU A 15 13.74 -18.54 -1.71
N PHE A 16 14.85 -17.80 -1.66
CA PHE A 16 15.15 -16.90 -0.55
C PHE A 16 14.56 -15.52 -0.83
N GLY A 17 13.96 -14.92 0.19
CA GLY A 17 13.41 -13.56 0.13
C GLY A 17 14.26 -12.59 0.95
N LEU A 18 14.53 -11.40 0.41
CA LEU A 18 15.18 -10.31 1.14
C LEU A 18 14.21 -9.13 1.27
N ALA A 19 13.82 -8.81 2.50
CA ALA A 19 12.98 -7.65 2.79
C ALA A 19 13.86 -6.45 3.18
N VAL A 20 13.74 -5.33 2.47
CA VAL A 20 14.43 -4.07 2.80
C VAL A 20 13.41 -2.96 2.93
N SER A 21 13.42 -2.22 4.05
CA SER A 21 12.53 -1.08 4.25
C SER A 21 12.89 0.06 3.30
N GLN A 22 11.94 0.53 2.46
CA GLN A 22 12.18 1.57 1.46
C GLN A 22 11.09 2.65 1.46
N PHE A 23 11.24 3.68 2.31
CA PHE A 23 10.27 4.78 2.40
C PHE A 23 10.22 5.66 1.15
N THR A 24 11.33 5.72 0.38
CA THR A 24 11.44 6.57 -0.80
C THR A 24 10.51 6.18 -1.93
N LEU A 25 9.93 4.96 -1.90
CA LEU A 25 8.88 4.54 -2.82
C LEU A 25 7.62 5.42 -2.74
N TYR A 26 7.40 6.08 -1.59
CA TYR A 26 6.30 7.03 -1.37
C TYR A 26 6.72 8.49 -1.59
N GLY A 27 7.82 8.73 -2.32
CA GLY A 27 8.26 10.07 -2.67
C GLY A 27 7.38 10.72 -3.73
N ILE A 28 6.88 11.92 -3.45
CA ILE A 28 6.22 12.81 -4.42
C ILE A 28 7.23 13.88 -4.85
N LEU A 29 7.36 14.11 -6.16
CA LEU A 29 8.23 15.15 -6.67
C LEU A 29 7.51 16.51 -6.67
N LYS A 30 8.04 17.47 -5.91
CA LYS A 30 7.68 18.89 -6.00
C LYS A 30 8.78 19.62 -6.77
N GLY A 31 8.63 19.67 -8.09
CA GLY A 31 9.74 20.03 -9.00
C GLY A 31 10.82 18.95 -8.95
N ASN A 32 12.07 19.33 -8.67
CA ASN A 32 13.20 18.39 -8.56
C ASN A 32 13.44 17.90 -7.12
N LYS A 33 12.66 18.37 -6.14
CA LYS A 33 12.80 17.97 -4.74
C LYS A 33 11.82 16.84 -4.41
N PRO A 34 12.31 15.68 -3.95
CA PRO A 34 11.42 14.65 -3.42
C PRO A 34 10.88 15.06 -2.05
N ASP A 35 9.58 14.82 -1.86
CA ASP A 35 8.83 15.03 -0.64
C ASP A 35 8.23 13.69 -0.20
N PHE A 36 8.45 13.32 1.06
CA PHE A 36 8.07 12.02 1.63
C PHE A 36 6.97 12.12 2.68
N HIS A 37 6.22 13.22 2.74
CA HIS A 37 5.15 13.42 3.73
C HIS A 37 4.06 12.34 3.73
N VAL A 38 3.91 11.57 2.65
CA VAL A 38 2.95 10.46 2.55
C VAL A 38 3.49 9.17 3.19
N ALA A 39 4.80 9.06 3.38
CA ALA A 39 5.40 7.91 4.04
C ALA A 39 5.03 7.88 5.53
N MET A 40 4.89 6.65 6.06
CA MET A 40 4.65 6.46 7.49
C MET A 40 5.84 6.99 8.31
N GLY A 41 5.54 7.68 9.42
CA GLY A 41 6.58 8.17 10.34
C GLY A 41 7.46 7.04 10.89
N PRO A 42 8.76 7.31 11.15
CA PRO A 42 9.78 6.28 11.37
C PRO A 42 9.48 5.35 12.55
N ASP A 43 8.95 5.86 13.66
CA ASP A 43 8.64 5.06 14.86
C ASP A 43 7.55 4.02 14.59
N ARG A 44 6.47 4.44 13.91
CA ARG A 44 5.39 3.54 13.51
C ARG A 44 5.85 2.58 12.41
N ALA A 45 6.64 3.08 11.46
CA ALA A 45 7.14 2.30 10.34
C ALA A 45 8.09 1.18 10.80
N LYS A 46 8.91 1.41 11.82
CA LYS A 46 9.80 0.39 12.39
C LYS A 46 9.02 -0.81 12.94
N SER A 47 8.02 -0.54 13.77
CA SER A 47 7.16 -1.58 14.35
C SER A 47 6.33 -2.29 13.28
N PHE A 48 5.83 -1.54 12.30
CA PHE A 48 5.09 -2.10 11.18
C PHE A 48 5.96 -3.04 10.33
N TYR A 49 7.17 -2.60 9.97
CA TYR A 49 8.12 -3.39 9.19
C TYR A 49 8.51 -4.69 9.92
N ALA A 50 8.82 -4.61 11.21
CA ALA A 50 9.12 -5.80 12.01
C ALA A 50 7.96 -6.81 11.99
N SER A 51 6.72 -6.35 12.15
CA SER A 51 5.53 -7.21 12.10
C SER A 51 5.30 -7.83 10.71
N LEU A 52 5.71 -7.14 9.65
CA LEU A 52 5.58 -7.60 8.27
C LEU A 52 6.60 -8.68 7.94
N VAL A 53 7.86 -8.51 8.33
CA VAL A 53 8.91 -9.54 8.21
C VAL A 53 8.52 -10.79 8.99
N GLU A 54 8.03 -10.63 10.21
CA GLU A 54 7.56 -11.74 11.05
C GLU A 54 6.42 -12.53 10.37
N ARG A 55 5.45 -11.83 9.76
CA ARG A 55 4.37 -12.48 9.01
C ARG A 55 4.90 -13.28 7.82
N PHE A 56 5.87 -12.76 7.07
CA PHE A 56 6.48 -13.50 5.97
C PHE A 56 7.23 -14.75 6.44
N GLN A 57 8.00 -14.63 7.53
CA GLN A 57 8.70 -15.77 8.13
C GLN A 57 7.75 -16.87 8.59
N ARG A 58 6.58 -16.49 9.14
CA ARG A 58 5.53 -17.43 9.57
C ARG A 58 4.78 -18.07 8.41
N SER A 59 4.54 -17.33 7.32
CA SER A 59 3.75 -17.81 6.17
C SER A 59 4.55 -18.64 5.17
N TYR A 60 5.88 -18.58 5.20
CA TYR A 60 6.75 -19.31 4.28
C TYR A 60 7.69 -20.26 5.03
N LYS A 61 8.98 -19.92 5.10
CA LYS A 61 10.01 -20.61 5.88
C LYS A 61 10.84 -19.52 6.54
N SER A 62 10.94 -19.54 7.86
CA SER A 62 11.66 -18.52 8.63
C SER A 62 13.10 -18.35 8.17
N GLU A 63 13.77 -19.47 7.86
CA GLU A 63 15.17 -19.50 7.44
C GLU A 63 15.42 -18.86 6.07
N ALA A 64 14.39 -18.86 5.21
CA ALA A 64 14.47 -18.38 3.84
C ALA A 64 14.19 -16.88 3.69
N VAL A 65 13.61 -16.23 4.70
CA VAL A 65 13.33 -14.79 4.69
C VAL A 65 14.40 -14.06 5.49
N LYS A 66 15.20 -13.26 4.79
CA LYS A 66 16.21 -12.37 5.38
C LYS A 66 15.69 -10.94 5.38
N ASP A 67 16.13 -10.15 6.33
CA ASP A 67 15.80 -8.74 6.49
C ASP A 67 17.04 -7.85 6.47
N GLY A 68 16.83 -6.57 6.15
CA GLY A 68 17.81 -5.52 6.33
C GLY A 68 17.71 -4.86 7.70
N VAL A 69 18.54 -3.84 7.93
CA VAL A 69 18.48 -3.04 9.16
C VAL A 69 17.61 -1.80 8.91
N PHE A 70 16.45 -1.73 9.56
CA PHE A 70 15.52 -0.61 9.41
C PHE A 70 16.20 0.73 9.73
N GLY A 71 16.08 1.69 8.79
CA GLY A 71 16.60 3.05 8.95
C GLY A 71 18.13 3.18 8.86
N ALA A 72 18.86 2.09 8.61
CA ALA A 72 20.29 2.15 8.39
C ALA A 72 20.62 2.45 6.92
N MET A 73 21.76 3.11 6.68
CA MET A 73 22.33 3.21 5.35
C MET A 73 22.87 1.84 4.93
N MET A 74 22.31 1.28 3.86
CA MET A 74 22.63 -0.07 3.38
C MET A 74 23.17 -0.04 1.96
N LYS A 75 24.16 -0.90 1.68
CA LYS A 75 24.57 -1.26 0.33
C LYS A 75 24.00 -2.64 0.01
N VAL A 76 23.00 -2.70 -0.85
CA VAL A 76 22.34 -3.95 -1.25
C VAL A 76 22.90 -4.38 -2.60
N ASN A 77 23.55 -5.56 -2.64
CA ASN A 77 23.99 -6.17 -3.88
C ASN A 77 22.91 -7.15 -4.36
N LEU A 78 22.36 -6.93 -5.56
CA LEU A 78 21.28 -7.73 -6.12
C LEU A 78 21.69 -8.19 -7.52
N VAL A 79 21.85 -9.50 -7.68
CA VAL A 79 22.03 -10.13 -8.99
C VAL A 79 20.67 -10.64 -9.43
N ASN A 80 20.09 -9.99 -10.44
CA ASN A 80 18.83 -10.43 -11.03
C ASN A 80 19.14 -11.39 -12.17
N ASP A 81 18.66 -12.64 -12.08
CA ASP A 81 18.76 -13.63 -13.16
C ASP A 81 17.64 -13.35 -14.20
N GLY A 82 18.00 -12.57 -15.24
CA GLY A 82 17.06 -11.77 -16.04
C GLY A 82 16.56 -10.53 -15.26
N PRO A 83 15.94 -9.51 -15.88
CA PRO A 83 15.28 -8.45 -15.11
C PRO A 83 13.76 -8.66 -15.10
N VAL A 84 13.23 -9.18 -13.98
CA VAL A 84 11.79 -9.19 -13.70
C VAL A 84 11.53 -8.26 -12.52
N THR A 85 10.79 -7.18 -12.74
CA THR A 85 10.41 -6.22 -11.69
C THR A 85 8.89 -6.14 -11.60
N MET A 86 8.36 -6.30 -10.40
CA MET A 86 6.92 -6.19 -10.12
C MET A 86 6.67 -5.10 -9.09
N GLN A 87 5.70 -4.23 -9.36
CA GLN A 87 5.20 -3.25 -8.40
C GLN A 87 3.92 -3.79 -7.76
N LEU A 88 3.90 -3.85 -6.43
CA LEU A 88 2.76 -4.33 -5.65
C LEU A 88 2.28 -3.22 -4.72
N GLU A 89 1.02 -2.86 -4.81
CA GLU A 89 0.34 -1.92 -3.90
C GLU A 89 -0.81 -2.65 -3.21
N SER A 90 -0.90 -2.55 -1.88
CA SER A 90 -2.04 -3.10 -1.15
C SER A 90 -3.31 -2.31 -1.51
N PRO A 91 -4.47 -2.97 -1.73
CA PRO A 91 -5.70 -2.27 -2.08
C PRO A 91 -6.05 -1.17 -1.07
N ASN A 92 -6.17 0.07 -1.54
CA ASN A 92 -6.69 1.18 -0.74
C ASN A 92 -8.20 0.95 -0.50
N SER A 93 -8.56 0.35 0.64
CA SER A 93 -9.95 0.11 1.02
C SER A 93 -10.75 1.43 1.05
N SER A 94 -10.12 2.52 1.46
CA SER A 94 -10.66 3.89 1.48
C SER A 94 -11.20 4.39 0.14
N ARG A 95 -10.56 4.05 -0.98
CA ARG A 95 -10.94 4.54 -2.32
C ARG A 95 -12.22 3.85 -2.84
N LYS A 96 -12.48 2.61 -2.42
CA LYS A 96 -13.74 1.91 -2.74
C LYS A 96 -14.92 2.47 -1.96
N TYR A 97 -14.74 2.80 -0.68
CA TYR A 97 -15.81 3.35 0.17
C TYR A 97 -16.13 4.82 -0.16
N ALA A 98 -15.12 5.66 -0.47
CA ALA A 98 -15.35 7.06 -0.82
C ALA A 98 -16.13 7.23 -2.15
N VAL A 99 -15.84 6.40 -3.15
CA VAL A 99 -16.57 6.42 -4.43
C VAL A 99 -17.99 5.89 -4.24
N ALA A 100 -18.17 4.81 -3.47
CA ALA A 100 -19.49 4.27 -3.16
C ALA A 100 -20.37 5.26 -2.37
N GLU A 101 -19.81 5.95 -1.37
CA GLU A 101 -20.54 6.95 -0.58
C GLU A 101 -20.98 8.15 -1.44
N THR A 102 -20.11 8.62 -2.34
CA THR A 102 -20.43 9.71 -3.27
C THR A 102 -21.56 9.33 -4.24
N GLN A 103 -21.53 8.11 -4.78
CA GLN A 103 -22.58 7.59 -5.66
C GLN A 103 -23.90 7.40 -4.92
N MET A 104 -23.86 6.93 -3.68
CA MET A 104 -25.05 6.75 -2.84
C MET A 104 -25.69 8.08 -2.46
N VAL A 105 -24.90 9.12 -2.16
CA VAL A 105 -25.40 10.47 -1.89
C VAL A 105 -26.04 11.08 -3.14
N GLN A 106 -25.41 10.92 -4.31
CA GLN A 106 -25.97 11.40 -5.58
C GLN A 106 -27.28 10.68 -5.93
N GLN A 107 -27.32 9.35 -5.78
CA GLN A 107 -28.53 8.57 -6.05
C GLN A 107 -29.67 8.90 -5.06
N LYS A 108 -29.35 9.08 -3.77
CA LYS A 108 -30.34 9.55 -2.77
C LYS A 108 -30.86 10.95 -3.07
N ARG A 109 -30.00 11.86 -3.55
CA ARG A 109 -30.42 13.21 -4.00
C ARG A 109 -31.36 13.12 -5.20
N GLU A 110 -31.03 12.30 -6.20
CA GLU A 110 -31.88 12.10 -7.38
C GLU A 110 -33.24 11.49 -7.01
N ILE A 111 -33.26 10.48 -6.13
CA ILE A 111 -34.50 9.87 -5.62
C ILE A 111 -35.33 10.92 -4.88
N TRP A 112 -34.73 11.70 -3.98
CA TRP A 112 -35.42 12.74 -3.24
C TRP A 112 -36.00 13.84 -4.16
N THR A 113 -35.24 14.28 -5.16
CA THR A 113 -35.70 15.25 -6.17
C THR A 113 -36.87 14.71 -6.98
N ARG A 114 -36.83 13.42 -7.35
CA ARG A 114 -37.90 12.79 -8.15
C ARG A 114 -39.18 12.55 -7.33
N SER A 115 -39.05 12.27 -6.04
CA SER A 115 -40.18 12.09 -5.12
C SER A 115 -40.84 13.40 -4.67
N ASN A 116 -40.13 14.53 -4.74
CA ASN A 116 -40.63 15.85 -4.31
C ASN A 116 -40.91 16.82 -5.49
N LEU A 117 -41.11 16.31 -6.71
CA LEU A 117 -41.34 17.08 -7.94
C LEU A 117 -42.60 18.00 -7.94
N GLY A 118 -43.41 18.00 -6.86
CA GLY A 118 -44.54 18.91 -6.66
C GLY A 118 -44.27 20.14 -5.77
N ILE A 119 -43.12 20.23 -5.09
CA ILE A 119 -42.78 21.37 -4.22
C ILE A 119 -41.69 22.19 -4.91
N ARG A 120 -42.09 23.04 -5.85
CA ARG A 120 -41.19 24.05 -6.42
C ARG A 120 -41.18 25.27 -5.52
N SER A 121 -39.97 25.65 -5.08
CA SER A 121 -39.64 26.85 -4.30
C SER A 121 -39.81 26.71 -2.78
N ILE A 122 -38.73 26.28 -2.11
CA ILE A 122 -38.16 26.96 -0.94
C ILE A 122 -36.71 26.49 -0.87
N GLY A 123 -35.78 27.38 -1.18
CA GLY A 123 -34.36 27.13 -1.05
C GLY A 123 -33.98 27.02 0.42
N VAL A 124 -33.63 25.83 0.88
CA VAL A 124 -32.91 25.63 2.14
C VAL A 124 -31.61 24.92 1.83
N ALA A 125 -30.51 25.68 1.80
CA ALA A 125 -29.17 25.14 1.72
C ALA A 125 -28.85 24.44 3.05
N PHE A 126 -28.97 23.11 3.06
CA PHE A 126 -28.43 22.29 4.15
C PHE A 126 -26.91 22.15 3.95
N SER A 127 -26.13 22.94 4.70
CA SER A 127 -24.69 22.74 4.88
C SER A 127 -24.49 21.71 6.00
N PRO A 128 -23.91 20.52 5.74
CA PRO A 128 -23.71 19.55 6.80
C PRO A 128 -22.33 19.74 7.45
N PHE A 129 -22.31 19.75 8.79
CA PHE A 129 -21.18 19.60 9.70
C PHE A 129 -20.20 20.77 9.93
N ARG A 130 -20.54 21.63 10.91
CA ARG A 130 -19.54 22.12 11.88
C ARG A 130 -19.53 21.15 13.06
N ASN A 131 -18.41 20.47 13.30
CA ASN A 131 -18.20 19.75 14.55
C ASN A 131 -17.75 20.75 15.63
N LEU A 132 -18.66 20.98 16.57
CA LEU A 132 -18.43 21.58 17.87
C LEU A 132 -17.62 20.59 18.74
N LYS A 133 -16.47 21.02 19.27
CA LYS A 133 -15.88 20.41 20.46
C LYS A 133 -16.12 21.39 21.62
N ILE A 134 -16.78 20.83 22.63
CA ILE A 134 -17.02 21.27 24.03
C ILE A 134 -16.30 22.55 24.44
#